data_AF-A0A330LT20-F1
#
_entry.id   AF-A0A330LT20-F1
#
_cell.length_a   1.000
_cell.length_b   1.000
_cell.length_c   1.000
_cell.angle_alpha   90.00
_cell.angle_beta   90.00
_cell.angle_gamma   90.00
#
_symmetry.space_group_name_H-M   'P 1'
#
loop_
_entity.id
_entity.type
_entity.pdbx_description
1 polymer ?
#
loop_
_entity_poly.entity_id
_entity_poly.type
_entity_poly.pdbx_seq_one_letter_code
_entity_poly.pdbx_strand_id
1 'polypeptide(L)'
;MINNELIDKLSALAIMPVIQIENADDAVKLVAVLSENGLPAAEITFRSAAAAESIRRIRAAFPDVILCAGTVLTIAQVDEAVAAGADFIISPGFNPTIVNYCIENGIKIIPGINNPSQIEQALELGINVVKFFPAEASGGVNMVKALVGPYSQIKLMPTGGIKPSNVLEYLAIPQVIACGGSWIATTAAIRDHDWDTIAKNAVATCKLVNA
;
A
#
# COMPACT_ATOMS: atom_id res chain seq x y z
N MET A 1 13.57 -5.06 -7.13
CA MET A 1 13.68 -4.39 -5.82
C MET A 1 13.06 -3.00 -5.86
N ILE A 2 12.52 -2.53 -4.74
CA ILE A 2 12.04 -1.15 -4.60
C ILE A 2 13.25 -0.20 -4.65
N ASN A 3 13.22 0.81 -5.51
CA ASN A 3 14.31 1.77 -5.69
C ASN A 3 14.08 3.04 -4.85
N ASN A 4 15.13 3.85 -4.67
CA ASN A 4 15.05 5.08 -3.88
C ASN A 4 14.01 6.06 -4.43
N GLU A 5 13.87 6.17 -5.74
CA GLU A 5 12.85 7.04 -6.35
C GLU A 5 11.42 6.69 -5.90
N LEU A 6 11.08 5.40 -5.87
CA LEU A 6 9.77 4.96 -5.39
C LEU A 6 9.63 5.17 -3.87
N ILE A 7 10.71 4.95 -3.09
CA ILE A 7 10.71 5.23 -1.64
C ILE A 7 10.44 6.71 -1.39
N ASP A 8 11.08 7.61 -2.12
CA ASP A 8 10.91 9.06 -1.98
C ASP A 8 9.49 9.48 -2.35
N LYS A 9 8.92 8.92 -3.43
CA LYS A 9 7.51 9.16 -3.81
C LYS A 9 6.54 8.66 -2.75
N LEU A 10 6.73 7.46 -2.21
CA LEU A 10 5.90 6.93 -1.12
C LEU A 10 6.04 7.78 0.15
N SER A 11 7.26 8.24 0.47
CA SER A 11 7.55 9.11 1.61
C SER A 11 6.87 10.47 1.47
N ALA A 12 6.89 11.05 0.28
CA ALA A 12 6.20 12.31 0.00
C ALA A 12 4.67 12.18 0.07
N LEU A 13 4.12 11.03 -0.28
CA LEU A 13 2.69 10.75 -0.13
C LEU A 13 2.28 10.59 1.33
N ALA A 14 3.15 10.00 2.16
CA ALA A 14 2.93 9.57 3.54
C ALA A 14 1.79 8.57 3.77
N ILE A 15 0.76 8.54 2.91
CA ILE A 15 -0.43 7.68 2.99
C ILE A 15 -0.67 6.99 1.66
N MET A 16 -0.85 5.67 1.72
CA MET A 16 -1.32 4.85 0.60
C MET A 16 -2.81 4.50 0.82
N PRO A 17 -3.74 4.98 -0.02
CA PRO A 17 -5.13 4.55 0.03
C PRO A 17 -5.25 3.04 -0.28
N VAL A 18 -5.74 2.26 0.67
CA VAL A 18 -5.95 0.81 0.52
C VAL A 18 -7.41 0.56 0.17
N ILE A 19 -7.64 0.07 -1.04
CA ILE A 19 -8.96 0.11 -1.68
C ILE A 19 -9.42 -1.31 -2.03
N GLN A 20 -10.67 -1.61 -1.72
CA GLN A 20 -11.39 -2.76 -2.26
C GLN A 20 -12.50 -2.24 -3.17
N ILE A 21 -12.35 -2.50 -4.47
CA ILE A 21 -13.32 -2.12 -5.50
C ILE A 21 -14.12 -3.36 -5.89
N GLU A 22 -15.45 -3.26 -5.83
CA GLU A 22 -16.36 -4.36 -6.22
C GLU A 22 -16.75 -4.28 -7.70
N ASN A 23 -16.86 -3.07 -8.27
CA ASN A 23 -17.11 -2.84 -9.69
C ASN A 23 -15.99 -2.01 -10.34
N ALA A 24 -15.37 -2.54 -11.39
CA ALA A 24 -14.28 -1.86 -12.09
C ALA A 24 -14.70 -0.55 -12.79
N ASP A 25 -16.00 -0.31 -12.99
CA ASP A 25 -16.52 0.96 -13.51
C ASP A 25 -16.24 2.14 -12.55
N ASP A 26 -16.13 1.87 -11.26
CA ASP A 26 -15.91 2.90 -10.22
C ASP A 26 -14.45 3.36 -10.15
N ALA A 27 -13.53 2.55 -10.69
CA ALA A 27 -12.09 2.68 -10.47
C ALA A 27 -11.51 4.00 -10.98
N VAL A 28 -11.88 4.41 -12.20
CA VAL A 28 -11.39 5.66 -12.82
C VAL A 28 -11.90 6.87 -12.06
N LYS A 29 -13.20 6.89 -11.70
CA LYS A 29 -13.78 8.02 -10.96
C LYS A 29 -13.18 8.13 -9.56
N LEU A 30 -12.98 7.01 -8.87
CA LEU A 30 -12.34 6.97 -7.56
C LEU A 30 -10.94 7.58 -7.61
N VAL A 31 -10.09 7.16 -8.55
CA VAL A 31 -8.72 7.67 -8.65
C VAL A 31 -8.67 9.13 -9.11
N ALA A 32 -9.61 9.57 -9.95
CA ALA A 32 -9.77 10.99 -10.28
C ALA A 32 -9.99 11.82 -9.01
N VAL A 33 -10.95 11.41 -8.17
CA VAL A 33 -11.27 12.08 -6.90
C VAL A 33 -10.07 12.10 -5.97
N LEU A 34 -9.37 10.98 -5.80
CA LEU A 34 -8.18 10.93 -4.94
C LEU A 34 -7.08 11.87 -5.46
N SER A 35 -6.80 11.86 -6.76
CA SER A 35 -5.75 12.66 -7.39
C SER A 35 -6.05 14.16 -7.33
N GLU A 36 -7.29 14.57 -7.64
CA GLU A 36 -7.75 15.97 -7.56
C GLU A 36 -7.68 16.52 -6.12
N ASN A 37 -7.69 15.65 -5.12
CA ASN A 37 -7.67 16.01 -3.70
C ASN A 37 -6.32 15.68 -3.02
N GLY A 38 -5.25 15.50 -3.80
CA GLY A 38 -3.87 15.45 -3.31
C GLY A 38 -3.34 14.06 -2.94
N LEU A 39 -4.07 12.98 -3.23
CA LEU A 39 -3.63 11.60 -3.03
C LEU A 39 -3.56 10.85 -4.37
N PRO A 40 -2.58 11.13 -5.26
CA PRO A 40 -2.44 10.47 -6.56
C PRO A 40 -1.84 9.04 -6.43
N ALA A 41 -2.46 8.20 -5.59
CA ALA A 41 -2.02 6.84 -5.32
C ALA A 41 -3.16 5.89 -4.94
N ALA A 42 -3.00 4.60 -5.24
CA ALA A 42 -3.94 3.54 -4.88
C ALA A 42 -3.27 2.16 -4.73
N GLU A 43 -3.55 1.48 -3.61
CA GLU A 43 -3.37 0.03 -3.44
C GLU A 43 -4.70 -0.68 -3.72
N ILE A 44 -4.85 -1.27 -4.91
CA ILE A 44 -6.06 -2.03 -5.28
C ILE A 44 -5.91 -3.47 -4.76
N THR A 45 -6.76 -3.86 -3.82
CA THR A 45 -6.68 -5.18 -3.19
C THR A 45 -7.32 -6.27 -4.06
N PHE A 46 -6.63 -7.39 -4.25
CA PHE A 46 -7.07 -8.62 -4.92
C PHE A 46 -8.05 -9.45 -4.05
N ARG A 47 -8.93 -8.75 -3.33
CA ARG A 47 -10.04 -9.32 -2.55
C ARG A 47 -11.37 -9.30 -3.32
N SER A 48 -11.33 -8.84 -4.56
CA SER A 48 -12.46 -8.71 -5.48
C SER A 48 -12.03 -9.16 -6.87
N ALA A 49 -12.94 -9.77 -7.62
CA ALA A 49 -12.72 -10.15 -9.02
C ALA A 49 -12.49 -8.92 -9.93
N ALA A 50 -12.89 -7.72 -9.50
CA ALA A 50 -12.72 -6.49 -10.26
C ALA A 50 -11.29 -5.91 -10.19
N ALA A 51 -10.38 -6.47 -9.37
CA ALA A 51 -9.09 -5.84 -9.08
C ALA A 51 -8.21 -5.61 -10.32
N ALA A 52 -7.97 -6.65 -11.14
CA ALA A 52 -7.13 -6.55 -12.32
C ALA A 52 -7.70 -5.58 -13.36
N GLU A 53 -9.02 -5.63 -13.62
CA GLU A 53 -9.67 -4.71 -14.56
C GLU A 53 -9.68 -3.28 -14.03
N SER A 54 -9.85 -3.07 -12.72
CA SER A 54 -9.73 -1.75 -12.09
C SER A 54 -8.35 -1.15 -12.31
N ILE A 55 -7.28 -1.92 -12.06
CA ILE A 55 -5.90 -1.49 -12.29
C ILE A 55 -5.69 -1.10 -13.75
N ARG A 56 -6.17 -1.94 -14.69
CA ARG A 56 -6.05 -1.68 -16.13
C ARG A 56 -6.68 -0.36 -16.55
N ARG A 57 -7.90 -0.11 -16.08
CA ARG A 57 -8.65 1.13 -16.38
C ARG A 57 -7.99 2.35 -15.75
N ILE A 58 -7.56 2.24 -14.49
CA ILE A 58 -6.84 3.32 -13.81
C ILE A 58 -5.56 3.66 -14.55
N ARG A 59 -4.72 2.67 -14.88
CA ARG A 59 -3.45 2.91 -15.56
C ARG A 59 -3.65 3.57 -16.93
N ALA A 60 -4.69 3.17 -17.67
CA ALA A 60 -5.02 3.78 -18.96
C ALA A 60 -5.43 5.26 -18.84
N ALA A 61 -6.16 5.63 -17.78
CA ALA A 61 -6.62 7.00 -17.55
C ALA A 61 -5.59 7.89 -16.82
N PHE A 62 -4.76 7.28 -15.97
CA PHE A 62 -3.83 7.95 -15.07
C PHE A 62 -2.45 7.28 -15.17
N PRO A 63 -1.64 7.60 -16.19
CA PRO A 63 -0.34 6.94 -16.39
C PRO A 63 0.67 7.24 -15.27
N ASP A 64 0.49 8.33 -14.52
CA ASP A 64 1.48 8.82 -13.55
C ASP A 64 1.10 8.55 -12.07
N VAL A 65 -0.10 8.04 -11.78
CA VAL A 65 -0.47 7.72 -10.39
C VAL A 65 0.32 6.51 -9.91
N ILE A 66 0.65 6.50 -8.62
CA ILE A 66 1.25 5.32 -7.99
C ILE A 66 0.15 4.28 -7.80
N LEU A 67 0.24 3.17 -8.51
CA LEU A 67 -0.79 2.15 -8.54
C LEU A 67 -0.18 0.79 -8.26
N CYS A 68 -0.58 0.17 -7.16
CA CYS A 68 -0.07 -1.14 -6.77
C CYS A 68 -1.19 -2.15 -6.50
N ALA A 69 -0.84 -3.43 -6.60
CA ALA A 69 -1.75 -4.53 -6.32
C ALA A 69 -1.54 -5.06 -4.91
N GLY A 70 -2.54 -4.91 -4.05
CA GLY A 70 -2.54 -5.39 -2.67
C GLY A 70 -3.18 -6.75 -2.51
N THR A 71 -2.90 -7.44 -1.40
CA THR A 71 -3.49 -8.76 -1.09
C THR A 71 -3.21 -9.82 -2.16
N VAL A 72 -2.01 -9.78 -2.77
CA VAL A 72 -1.58 -10.80 -3.74
C VAL A 72 -1.05 -12.02 -2.99
N LEU A 73 -1.57 -13.20 -3.33
CA LEU A 73 -1.32 -14.47 -2.64
C LEU A 73 -0.87 -15.61 -3.56
N THR A 74 -1.05 -15.47 -4.88
CA THR A 74 -0.67 -16.49 -5.88
C THR A 74 0.17 -15.90 -7.00
N ILE A 75 0.94 -16.74 -7.69
CA ILE A 75 1.73 -16.32 -8.87
C ILE A 75 0.81 -15.79 -9.97
N ALA A 76 -0.33 -16.46 -10.23
CA ALA A 76 -1.31 -15.99 -11.20
C ALA A 76 -1.80 -14.56 -10.91
N GLN A 77 -2.00 -14.20 -9.63
CA GLN A 77 -2.37 -12.83 -9.26
C GLN A 77 -1.22 -11.83 -9.46
N VAL A 78 0.03 -12.24 -9.28
CA VAL A 78 1.20 -11.41 -9.64
C VAL A 78 1.17 -11.11 -11.14
N ASP A 79 1.01 -12.14 -11.97
CA ASP A 79 0.99 -12.01 -13.42
C ASP A 79 -0.18 -11.12 -13.89
N GLU A 80 -1.38 -11.34 -13.35
CA GLU A 80 -2.57 -10.53 -13.63
C GLU A 80 -2.36 -9.06 -13.25
N ALA A 81 -1.79 -8.78 -12.07
CA ALA A 81 -1.53 -7.43 -11.60
C ALA A 81 -0.52 -6.69 -12.48
N VAL A 82 0.59 -7.35 -12.84
CA VAL A 82 1.63 -6.78 -13.70
C VAL A 82 1.08 -6.54 -15.11
N ALA A 83 0.36 -7.51 -15.67
CA ALA A 83 -0.27 -7.36 -16.98
C ALA A 83 -1.33 -6.25 -17.01
N ALA A 84 -1.98 -5.97 -15.87
CA ALA A 84 -2.90 -4.85 -15.73
C ALA A 84 -2.20 -3.48 -15.59
N GLY A 85 -0.89 -3.43 -15.33
CA GLY A 85 -0.13 -2.19 -15.22
C GLY A 85 0.10 -1.70 -13.79
N ALA A 86 0.08 -2.59 -12.79
CA ALA A 86 0.53 -2.29 -11.44
C ALA A 86 2.05 -2.01 -11.41
N ASP A 87 2.46 -0.98 -10.66
CA ASP A 87 3.86 -0.59 -10.49
C ASP A 87 4.65 -1.58 -9.63
N PHE A 88 3.98 -2.19 -8.66
CA PHE A 88 4.53 -3.16 -7.72
C PHE A 88 3.44 -3.95 -7.01
N ILE A 89 3.86 -5.03 -6.34
CA ILE A 89 3.02 -5.98 -5.61
C ILE A 89 3.12 -5.74 -4.10
N ILE A 90 2.01 -5.88 -3.39
CA ILE A 90 1.95 -5.91 -1.93
C ILE A 90 1.23 -7.19 -1.48
N SER A 91 1.89 -7.99 -0.64
CA SER A 91 1.29 -9.15 0.02
C SER A 91 1.01 -8.87 1.50
N PRO A 92 0.00 -9.50 2.13
CA PRO A 92 -0.30 -9.27 3.55
C PRO A 92 0.72 -9.96 4.47
N GLY A 93 1.42 -10.98 3.99
CA GLY A 93 2.46 -11.71 4.71
C GLY A 93 3.63 -12.06 3.79
N PHE A 94 4.66 -12.68 4.35
CA PHE A 94 5.85 -13.11 3.63
C PHE A 94 5.71 -14.56 3.18
N ASN A 95 5.44 -14.77 1.88
CA ASN A 95 5.46 -16.10 1.27
C ASN A 95 6.71 -16.20 0.36
N PRO A 96 7.72 -17.01 0.72
CA PRO A 96 8.93 -17.15 -0.06
C PRO A 96 8.69 -17.51 -1.53
N THR A 97 7.64 -18.29 -1.83
CA THR A 97 7.28 -18.67 -3.21
C THR A 97 6.94 -17.46 -4.06
N ILE A 98 6.12 -16.54 -3.54
CA ILE A 98 5.71 -15.33 -4.24
C ILE A 98 6.85 -14.32 -4.31
N VAL A 99 7.59 -14.19 -3.21
CA VAL A 99 8.72 -13.26 -3.12
C VAL A 99 9.82 -13.63 -4.12
N ASN A 100 10.23 -14.89 -4.15
CA ASN A 100 11.24 -15.38 -5.10
C ASN A 100 10.78 -15.21 -6.54
N TYR A 101 9.52 -15.55 -6.85
CA TYR A 101 8.96 -15.34 -8.18
C TYR A 101 9.06 -13.87 -8.62
N CYS A 102 8.69 -12.92 -7.74
CA CYS A 102 8.81 -11.51 -8.05
C CYS A 102 10.28 -11.08 -8.28
N ILE A 103 11.21 -11.54 -7.44
CA ILE A 103 12.64 -11.22 -7.58
C ILE A 103 13.19 -11.75 -8.91
N GLU A 104 12.97 -13.03 -9.21
CA GLU A 104 13.47 -13.71 -10.42
C GLU A 104 12.96 -13.06 -11.71
N ASN A 105 11.75 -12.49 -11.69
CA ASN A 105 11.13 -11.82 -12.83
C ASN A 105 11.30 -10.29 -12.82
N GLY A 106 12.11 -9.73 -11.91
CA GLY A 106 12.33 -8.28 -11.83
C GLY A 106 11.12 -7.47 -11.38
N ILE A 107 10.10 -8.11 -10.81
CA ILE A 107 8.87 -7.49 -10.32
C ILE A 107 9.14 -6.91 -8.92
N LYS A 108 8.73 -5.66 -8.72
CA LYS A 108 8.84 -4.97 -7.42
C LYS A 108 7.80 -5.54 -6.45
N ILE A 109 8.21 -5.83 -5.22
CA ILE A 109 7.33 -6.35 -4.16
C ILE A 109 7.65 -5.68 -2.82
N ILE A 110 6.60 -5.40 -2.03
CA ILE A 110 6.65 -5.00 -0.62
C ILE A 110 5.89 -6.07 0.18
N PRO A 111 6.57 -7.11 0.69
CA PRO A 111 5.90 -8.19 1.40
C PRO A 111 5.53 -7.80 2.84
N GLY A 112 4.45 -8.37 3.35
CA GLY A 112 4.00 -8.17 4.73
C GLY A 112 4.83 -8.95 5.75
N ILE A 113 5.18 -8.33 6.86
CA ILE A 113 5.86 -8.92 8.01
C ILE A 113 5.25 -8.40 9.31
N ASN A 114 5.49 -9.09 10.43
CA ASN A 114 5.16 -8.55 11.76
C ASN A 114 6.13 -8.96 12.88
N ASN A 115 7.24 -9.63 12.56
CA ASN A 115 8.17 -10.14 13.56
C ASN A 115 9.62 -10.18 13.02
N PRO A 116 10.62 -10.31 13.93
CA PRO A 116 12.04 -10.36 13.58
C PRO A 116 12.40 -11.44 12.55
N SER A 117 11.91 -12.67 12.72
CA SER A 117 12.24 -13.80 11.83
C SER A 117 11.82 -13.56 10.38
N GLN A 118 10.72 -12.84 10.15
CA GLN A 118 10.29 -12.47 8.81
C GLN A 118 11.09 -11.29 8.23
N ILE A 119 11.55 -10.36 9.07
CA ILE A 119 12.47 -9.31 8.65
C ILE A 119 13.79 -9.92 8.18
N GLU A 120 14.34 -10.88 8.93
CA GLU A 120 15.57 -11.58 8.56
C GLU A 120 15.43 -12.33 7.24
N GLN A 121 14.30 -13.01 7.02
CA GLN A 121 13.99 -13.65 5.74
C GLN A 121 13.92 -12.64 4.58
N ALA A 122 13.33 -11.46 4.80
CA ALA A 122 13.28 -10.42 3.78
C ALA A 122 14.67 -9.88 3.47
N LEU A 123 15.47 -9.60 4.49
CA LEU A 123 16.83 -9.07 4.37
C LEU A 123 17.78 -10.05 3.67
N GLU A 124 17.65 -11.36 3.92
CA GLU A 124 18.43 -12.40 3.22
C GLU A 124 18.21 -12.35 1.70
N LEU A 125 17.00 -12.00 1.27
CA LEU A 125 16.65 -11.81 -0.15
C LEU A 125 16.91 -10.38 -0.65
N GLY A 126 17.62 -9.56 0.14
CA GLY A 126 17.91 -8.16 -0.16
C GLY A 126 16.72 -7.21 0.01
N ILE A 127 15.56 -7.67 0.48
CA ILE A 127 14.35 -6.84 0.66
C ILE A 127 14.48 -6.03 1.94
N ASN A 128 14.56 -4.72 1.76
CA ASN A 128 14.63 -3.74 2.85
C ASN A 128 13.37 -2.86 2.96
N VAL A 129 12.41 -2.95 2.04
CA VAL A 129 11.11 -2.26 2.14
C VAL A 129 10.02 -3.30 2.35
N VAL A 130 9.36 -3.26 3.51
CA VAL A 130 8.37 -4.27 3.91
C VAL A 130 7.10 -3.62 4.47
N LYS A 131 5.97 -4.29 4.30
CA LYS A 131 4.69 -3.90 4.91
C LYS A 131 4.67 -4.42 6.34
N PHE A 132 4.29 -3.59 7.31
CA PHE A 132 4.05 -4.06 8.69
C PHE A 132 2.55 -4.30 8.88
N PHE A 133 2.13 -5.56 8.97
CA PHE A 133 0.72 -5.93 8.98
C PHE A 133 0.43 -7.18 9.84
N PRO A 134 -0.69 -7.22 10.60
CA PRO A 134 -1.61 -6.11 10.88
C PRO A 134 -1.04 -5.19 11.98
N ALA A 135 -0.84 -3.90 11.68
CA ALA A 135 -0.01 -3.01 12.49
C ALA A 135 -0.46 -2.90 13.96
N GLU A 136 -1.68 -2.40 14.21
CA GLU A 136 -2.18 -2.22 15.59
C GLU A 136 -2.27 -3.55 16.35
N ALA A 137 -2.79 -4.59 15.70
CA ALA A 137 -2.97 -5.91 16.32
C ALA A 137 -1.64 -6.63 16.61
N SER A 138 -0.55 -6.26 15.93
CA SER A 138 0.79 -6.81 16.16
C SER A 138 1.60 -6.02 17.19
N GLY A 139 0.98 -5.12 17.96
CA GLY A 139 1.63 -4.31 18.99
C GLY A 139 1.94 -2.87 18.58
N GLY A 140 1.49 -2.46 17.40
CA GLY A 140 1.48 -1.08 16.93
C GLY A 140 2.82 -0.35 16.93
N VAL A 141 2.80 0.95 17.24
CA VAL A 141 3.97 1.84 17.28
C VAL A 141 5.11 1.27 18.15
N ASN A 142 4.78 0.63 19.28
CA ASN A 142 5.77 0.04 20.18
C ASN A 142 6.49 -1.14 19.54
N MET A 143 5.75 -2.01 18.85
CA MET A 143 6.36 -3.10 18.07
C MET A 143 7.25 -2.53 16.97
N VAL A 144 6.78 -1.54 16.19
CA VAL A 144 7.58 -0.92 15.13
C VAL A 144 8.90 -0.38 15.68
N LYS A 145 8.86 0.39 16.78
CA LYS A 145 10.06 0.93 17.44
C LYS A 145 11.03 -0.17 17.89
N ALA A 146 10.51 -1.27 18.44
CA ALA A 146 11.32 -2.40 18.88
C ALA A 146 11.98 -3.12 17.70
N LEU A 147 11.27 -3.28 16.57
CA LEU A 147 11.79 -3.93 15.36
C LEU A 147 12.88 -3.08 14.68
N VAL A 148 12.69 -1.77 14.55
CA VAL A 148 13.66 -0.92 13.82
C VAL A 148 14.96 -0.68 14.59
N GLY A 149 15.02 -1.01 15.89
CA GLY A 149 16.23 -0.93 16.70
C GLY A 149 17.38 -1.80 16.15
N PRO A 150 17.22 -3.14 16.10
CA PRO A 150 18.21 -4.04 15.51
C PRO A 150 18.26 -4.00 13.97
N TYR A 151 17.16 -3.61 13.31
CA TYR A 151 17.05 -3.63 11.84
C TYR A 151 16.96 -2.22 11.26
N SER A 152 17.92 -1.34 11.58
CA SER A 152 17.86 0.09 11.22
C SER A 152 17.81 0.38 9.72
N GLN A 153 18.23 -0.58 8.88
CA GLN A 153 18.23 -0.52 7.43
C GLN A 153 16.85 -0.74 6.78
N ILE A 154 15.85 -1.25 7.51
CA ILE A 154 14.53 -1.51 6.94
C ILE A 154 13.71 -0.22 6.82
N LYS A 155 12.82 -0.22 5.84
CA LYS A 155 11.76 0.76 5.65
C LYS A 155 10.41 0.04 5.76
N LEU A 156 9.47 0.66 6.43
CA LEU A 156 8.19 0.06 6.80
C LEU A 156 7.02 0.81 6.20
N MET A 157 6.03 0.05 5.75
CA MET A 157 4.69 0.54 5.44
C MET A 157 3.64 -0.08 6.38
N PRO A 158 3.39 0.51 7.57
CA PRO A 158 2.37 0.01 8.50
C PRO A 158 0.97 0.05 7.88
N THR A 159 0.21 -1.03 8.03
CA THR A 159 -1.19 -1.12 7.59
C THR A 159 -1.99 -2.00 8.54
N GLY A 160 -3.26 -1.66 8.76
CA GLY A 160 -4.17 -2.40 9.64
C GLY A 160 -4.35 -1.70 10.99
N GLY A 161 -5.53 -1.09 11.17
CA GLY A 161 -5.84 -0.29 12.36
C GLY A 161 -5.28 1.15 12.34
N ILE A 162 -4.61 1.55 11.26
CA ILE A 162 -4.20 2.94 11.05
C ILE A 162 -5.45 3.80 10.82
N LYS A 163 -5.49 4.97 11.48
CA LYS A 163 -6.59 5.93 11.48
C LYS A 163 -6.04 7.35 11.67
N PRO A 164 -6.82 8.40 11.40
CA PRO A 164 -6.38 9.78 11.60
C PRO A 164 -5.82 10.07 13.01
N SER A 165 -6.32 9.37 14.04
CA SER A 165 -5.88 9.61 15.42
C SER A 165 -4.56 8.94 15.83
N ASN A 166 -4.00 8.02 15.05
CA ASN A 166 -2.71 7.36 15.37
C ASN A 166 -1.66 7.48 14.26
N VAL A 167 -2.03 7.89 13.05
CA VAL A 167 -1.14 7.85 11.89
C VAL A 167 0.14 8.69 12.06
N LEU A 168 0.05 9.84 12.74
CA LEU A 168 1.22 10.69 13.00
C LEU A 168 2.23 10.04 13.94
N GLU A 169 1.79 9.17 14.86
CA GLU A 169 2.70 8.44 15.75
C GLU A 169 3.56 7.42 14.99
N TYR A 170 3.00 6.82 13.93
CA TYR A 170 3.74 5.95 13.02
C TYR A 170 4.69 6.74 12.12
N LEU A 171 4.20 7.81 11.48
CA LEU A 171 4.99 8.65 10.57
C LEU A 171 6.14 9.38 11.29
N ALA A 172 6.06 9.56 12.61
CA ALA A 172 7.17 10.09 13.41
C ALA A 172 8.38 9.14 13.51
N ILE A 173 8.26 7.87 13.08
CA ILE A 173 9.37 6.90 13.08
C ILE A 173 10.13 7.02 11.75
N PRO A 174 11.44 7.33 11.71
CA PRO A 174 12.18 7.60 10.47
C PRO A 174 12.23 6.45 9.43
N GLN A 175 12.01 5.23 9.88
CA GLN A 175 11.93 4.05 9.02
C GLN A 175 10.54 3.86 8.40
N VAL A 176 9.51 4.50 8.92
CA VAL A 176 8.16 4.43 8.35
C VAL A 176 8.09 5.40 7.17
N ILE A 177 7.96 4.86 5.96
CA ILE A 177 7.94 5.67 4.73
C ILE A 177 6.51 6.08 4.36
N ALA A 178 5.52 5.26 4.65
CA ALA A 178 4.11 5.60 4.43
C ALA A 178 3.23 4.69 5.29
N CYS A 179 1.99 5.08 5.56
CA CYS A 179 1.00 4.19 6.16
C CYS A 179 -0.10 3.84 5.16
N GLY A 180 -0.56 2.58 5.18
CA GLY A 180 -1.74 2.15 4.43
C GLY A 180 -3.03 2.45 5.18
N GLY A 181 -4.00 3.06 4.51
CA GLY A 181 -5.26 3.50 5.11
C GLY A 181 -6.50 3.25 4.25
N SER A 182 -7.52 2.62 4.82
CA SER A 182 -8.80 2.39 4.14
C SER A 182 -9.91 3.38 4.53
N TRP A 183 -9.68 4.27 5.50
CA TRP A 183 -10.67 5.27 5.92
C TRP A 183 -10.93 6.33 4.84
N ILE A 184 -9.99 6.49 3.90
CA ILE A 184 -10.07 7.49 2.82
C ILE A 184 -11.22 7.13 1.87
N ALA A 185 -11.19 5.91 1.34
CA ALA A 185 -12.17 5.39 0.40
C ALA A 185 -12.68 4.03 0.88
N THR A 186 -13.69 4.09 1.75
CA THR A 186 -14.32 2.86 2.27
C THR A 186 -15.11 2.16 1.17
N THR A 187 -15.22 0.83 1.23
CA THR A 187 -16.02 0.05 0.27
C THR A 187 -17.47 0.55 0.19
N ALA A 188 -18.04 0.96 1.33
CA ALA A 188 -19.38 1.54 1.38
C ALA A 188 -19.47 2.86 0.61
N ALA A 189 -18.54 3.80 0.84
CA ALA A 189 -18.53 5.09 0.13
C ALA A 189 -18.33 4.91 -1.39
N ILE A 190 -17.51 3.95 -1.81
CA ILE A 190 -17.31 3.65 -3.23
C ILE A 190 -18.60 3.08 -3.83
N ARG A 191 -19.20 2.06 -3.20
CA ARG A 191 -20.43 1.42 -3.67
C ARG A 191 -21.60 2.40 -3.76
N ASP A 192 -21.70 3.30 -2.79
CA ASP A 192 -22.78 4.27 -2.69
C ASP A 192 -22.49 5.54 -3.52
N HIS A 193 -21.39 5.56 -4.29
CA HIS A 193 -20.91 6.69 -5.11
C HIS A 193 -20.79 8.00 -4.32
N ASP A 194 -20.45 7.91 -3.03
CA ASP A 194 -20.23 9.05 -2.14
C ASP A 194 -18.83 9.66 -2.35
N TRP A 195 -18.63 10.18 -3.57
CA TRP A 195 -17.39 10.82 -4.00
C TRP A 195 -17.04 12.04 -3.16
N ASP A 196 -18.05 12.75 -2.65
CA ASP A 196 -17.88 13.93 -1.80
C ASP A 196 -17.24 13.57 -0.45
N THR A 197 -17.69 12.48 0.19
CA THR A 197 -17.05 11.98 1.42
C THR A 197 -15.63 11.51 1.15
N ILE A 198 -15.38 10.82 0.04
CA ILE A 198 -14.03 10.38 -0.34
C ILE A 198 -13.10 11.58 -0.55
N ALA A 199 -13.56 12.61 -1.27
CA ALA A 199 -12.82 13.86 -1.48
C ALA A 199 -12.51 14.55 -0.14
N LYS A 200 -13.50 14.69 0.75
CA LYS A 200 -13.31 15.28 2.08
C LYS A 200 -12.28 14.51 2.90
N ASN A 201 -12.34 13.18 2.88
CA ASN A 201 -11.38 12.34 3.59
C ASN A 201 -9.97 12.47 3.02
N ALA A 202 -9.83 12.55 1.69
CA ALA A 202 -8.54 12.78 1.04
C ALA A 202 -7.93 14.13 1.45
N VAL A 203 -8.69 15.23 1.34
CA VAL A 203 -8.25 16.56 1.77
C VAL A 203 -7.88 16.60 3.24
N ALA A 204 -8.71 16.00 4.11
CA ALA A 204 -8.43 15.95 5.55
C ALA A 204 -7.15 15.15 5.85
N THR A 205 -6.92 14.06 5.12
CA THR A 205 -5.71 13.23 5.25
C THR A 205 -4.48 14.00 4.80
N CYS A 206 -4.51 14.65 3.63
CA CYS A 206 -3.41 15.50 3.15
C CYS A 206 -3.07 16.61 4.13
N LYS A 207 -4.08 17.28 4.70
CA LYS A 207 -3.86 18.31 5.73
C LYS A 207 -3.22 17.74 6.99
N LEU A 208 -3.67 16.57 7.43
CA LEU A 208 -3.17 15.93 8.65
C LEU A 208 -1.68 15.57 8.54
N VAL A 209 -1.24 15.00 7.42
CA VAL A 209 0.14 14.49 7.27
C VAL A 209 1.15 15.54 6.79
N ASN A 210 0.68 16.71 6.37
CA ASN A 210 1.52 17.86 5.99
C ASN A 210 1.49 19.01 7.02
N ALA A 211 0.86 18.78 8.18
CA ALA A 211 0.81 19.75 9.28
C ALA A 211 2.08 19.69 10.13
#